data_AF-A0A1H8C0K5-F1
#
_entry.id   AF-A0A1H8C0K5-F1
#
_cell.length_a   1.000
_cell.length_b   1.000
_cell.length_c   1.000
_cell.angle_alpha   90.00
_cell.angle_beta   90.00
_cell.angle_gamma   90.00
#
_symmetry.space_group_name_H-M   'P 1'
#
loop_
_entity.id
_entity.type
_entity.pdbx_description
1 polymer ?
#
loop_
_entity_poly.entity_id
_entity_poly.type
_entity_poly.pdbx_seq_one_letter_code
_entity_poly.pdbx_strand_id
1 'polypeptide(L)'
;MKKYLREIEVSGLILVIIGIGCSLIWGTAFGMWPCAIGLLCWLITFLYKAFHWEAYARENKQNIIILLVAIFILIIKMLFR
;
A
#
# COMPACT_ATOMS: atom_id res chain seq x y z
N MET A 1 -0.99 5.95 -18.61
CA MET A 1 -0.90 6.17 -17.15
C MET A 1 -1.55 5.07 -16.32
N LYS A 2 -2.86 4.78 -16.45
CA LYS A 2 -3.55 3.73 -15.66
C LYS A 2 -2.86 2.35 -15.66
N LYS A 3 -2.39 1.91 -16.83
CA LYS A 3 -1.67 0.64 -16.97
C LYS A 3 -0.34 0.61 -16.19
N TYR A 4 0.48 1.66 -16.35
CA TYR A 4 1.75 1.81 -15.64
C TYR A 4 1.59 1.94 -14.12
N LEU A 5 0.54 2.63 -13.65
CA LEU A 5 0.25 2.69 -12.21
C LEU A 5 -0.03 1.30 -11.63
N ARG A 6 -0.84 0.49 -12.33
CA ARG A 6 -1.14 -0.87 -11.92
C ARG A 6 0.10 -1.76 -11.95
N GLU A 7 0.98 -1.58 -12.93
CA GLU A 7 2.26 -2.29 -13.01
C GLU A 7 3.20 -1.92 -11.85
N ILE A 8 3.26 -0.64 -11.46
CA ILE A 8 4.04 -0.18 -10.29
C ILE A 8 3.44 -0.74 -8.99
N GLU A 9 2.12 -0.77 -8.86
CA GLU A 9 1.42 -1.31 -7.68
C GLU A 9 1.67 -2.81 -7.52
N VAL A 10 1.61 -3.57 -8.61
CA VAL A 10 1.93 -5.01 -8.64
C VAL A 10 3.41 -5.24 -8.36
N SER A 11 4.31 -4.44 -8.95
CA SER A 11 5.76 -4.55 -8.73
C SER A 11 6.13 -4.25 -7.27
N GLY A 12 5.49 -3.24 -6.67
CA GLY A 12 5.64 -2.92 -5.25
C GLY A 12 5.18 -4.07 -4.34
N LEU A 13 4.06 -4.72 -4.66
CA LEU A 13 3.57 -5.89 -3.92
C LEU A 13 4.55 -7.07 -4.02
N ILE A 14 5.11 -7.33 -5.20
CA ILE A 14 6.12 -8.37 -5.41
C ILE A 14 7.38 -8.08 -4.58
N LEU A 15 7.87 -6.84 -4.57
CA LEU A 15 9.02 -6.42 -3.78
C LEU A 15 8.79 -6.62 -2.27
N VAL A 16 7.59 -6.34 -1.77
CA VAL A 16 7.22 -6.62 -0.37
C VAL A 16 7.24 -8.12 -0.08
N ILE A 17 6.69 -8.96 -0.96
CA ILE A 17 6.70 -10.42 -0.79
C ILE A 17 8.14 -10.95 -0.78
N ILE A 18 8.98 -10.49 -1.71
CA ILE A 18 10.40 -10.85 -1.76
C ILE A 18 11.11 -10.40 -0.49
N GLY A 19 10.81 -9.20 0.02
CA GLY A 19 11.43 -8.71 1.25
C GLY A 19 11.02 -9.48 2.49
N ILE A 20 9.76 -9.91 2.59
CA ILE A 20 9.30 -10.82 3.64
C ILE A 20 10.05 -12.15 3.54
N GLY A 21 10.16 -12.72 2.32
CA GLY A 21 10.92 -13.95 2.09
C GLY A 21 12.39 -13.83 2.47
N CYS A 22 13.06 -12.74 2.08
CA CYS A 22 14.45 -12.45 2.46
C CYS A 22 14.59 -12.25 3.96
N SER A 23 13.63 -11.61 4.63
CA SER A 23 13.64 -11.43 6.08
C SER A 23 13.59 -12.75 6.83
N LEU A 24 12.88 -13.75 6.30
CA LEU A 24 12.76 -15.07 6.92
C LEU A 24 14.04 -15.91 6.77
N ILE A 25 14.82 -15.70 5.69
CA ILE A 25 16.00 -16.51 5.38
C ILE A 25 17.29 -15.87 5.87
N TRP A 26 17.46 -14.56 5.66
CA TRP A 26 18.70 -13.82 5.92
C TRP A 26 18.61 -12.82 7.08
N GLY A 27 17.45 -12.75 7.74
CA GLY A 27 17.21 -11.86 8.87
C GLY A 27 16.66 -10.49 8.46
N THR A 28 16.16 -9.78 9.46
CA THR A 28 15.34 -8.57 9.31
C THR A 28 16.05 -7.42 8.60
N ALA A 29 17.37 -7.27 8.79
CA ALA A 29 18.14 -6.19 8.16
C ALA A 29 18.13 -6.27 6.62
N PHE A 30 18.22 -7.48 6.06
CA PHE A 30 18.27 -7.69 4.61
C PHE A 30 16.88 -7.66 3.96
N GLY A 31 15.87 -8.19 4.65
CA GLY A 31 14.49 -8.16 4.16
C GLY A 31 13.81 -6.79 4.23
N MET A 32 14.29 -5.91 5.12
CA MET A 32 13.68 -4.58 5.32
C MET A 32 13.81 -3.68 4.10
N TRP A 33 14.93 -3.74 3.37
CA TRP A 33 15.19 -2.90 2.20
C TRP A 33 14.20 -3.13 1.04
N PRO A 34 14.05 -4.36 0.51
CA PRO A 34 13.07 -4.65 -0.54
C PRO A 34 11.63 -4.37 -0.09
N CYS A 35 11.28 -4.62 1.18
CA CYS A 35 10.00 -4.23 1.75
C CYS A 35 9.78 -2.71 1.75
N ALA A 36 10.78 -1.93 2.17
CA ALA A 36 10.72 -0.48 2.20
C ALA A 36 10.53 0.10 0.79
N ILE A 37 11.28 -0.40 -0.20
CA ILE A 37 11.16 0.02 -1.60
C ILE A 37 9.75 -0.29 -2.13
N GLY A 38 9.23 -1.49 -1.87
CA GLY A 38 7.89 -1.88 -2.31
C GLY A 38 6.79 -1.00 -1.71
N LEU A 39 6.89 -0.67 -0.41
CA LEU A 39 5.99 0.27 0.26
C LEU A 39 6.08 1.69 -0.31
N LEU A 40 7.28 2.13 -0.69
CA LEU A 40 7.51 3.45 -1.29
C LEU A 40 6.86 3.55 -2.68
N CYS A 41 6.96 2.49 -3.49
CA CYS A 41 6.23 2.40 -4.76
C CYS A 41 4.72 2.50 -4.55
N TRP A 42 4.17 1.80 -3.54
CA TRP A 42 2.76 1.92 -3.18
C TRP A 42 2.36 3.34 -2.76
N LEU A 43 3.19 4.00 -1.94
CA LEU A 43 2.95 5.38 -1.50
C LEU A 43 2.89 6.36 -2.69
N ILE A 44 3.83 6.26 -3.63
CA ILE A 44 3.85 7.10 -4.84
C ILE A 44 2.61 6.84 -5.69
N THR A 45 2.21 5.57 -5.84
CA THR A 45 1.03 5.18 -6.61
C THR A 45 -0.25 5.76 -5.99
N PHE A 46 -0.34 5.71 -4.65
CA PHE A 46 -1.44 6.30 -3.89
C PHE A 46 -1.50 7.82 -4.03
N LEU A 47 -0.36 8.51 -3.85
CA LEU A 47 -0.26 9.97 -4.03
C LEU A 47 -0.67 10.40 -5.44
N TYR A 48 -0.22 9.67 -6.46
CA TYR A 48 -0.59 9.96 -7.84
C TYR A 48 -2.10 9.79 -8.09
N LYS A 49 -2.72 8.72 -7.58
CA LYS A 49 -4.18 8.52 -7.64
C LYS A 49 -4.93 9.62 -6.87
N ALA A 50 -4.38 10.12 -5.76
CA ALA A 50 -4.97 11.20 -4.98
C ALA A 50 -4.94 12.55 -5.74
N PHE A 51 -3.82 12.91 -6.37
CA PHE A 51 -3.69 14.16 -7.12
C PHE A 51 -4.50 14.17 -8.43
N HIS A 52 -4.65 13.03 -9.12
CA HIS A 52 -5.48 12.93 -10.33
C HIS A 52 -6.92 12.47 -10.03
N TRP A 53 -7.55 13.11 -9.03
CA TRP A 53 -8.86 12.74 -8.51
C TRP A 53 -9.94 12.60 -9.60
N GLU A 54 -9.97 13.47 -10.61
CA GLU A 54 -10.98 13.41 -11.68
C GLU A 54 -10.91 12.12 -12.52
N ALA A 55 -9.70 11.62 -12.81
CA ALA A 55 -9.49 10.42 -13.62
C ALA A 55 -9.71 9.11 -12.83
N TYR A 56 -9.63 9.20 -11.49
CA TYR A 56 -9.68 8.07 -10.55
C TYR A 56 -10.81 8.18 -9.52
N ALA A 57 -11.76 9.09 -9.69
CA ALA A 57 -12.80 9.42 -8.70
C ALA A 57 -13.59 8.20 -8.20
N ARG A 58 -13.81 7.21 -9.08
CA ARG A 58 -14.53 5.97 -8.74
C ARG A 58 -13.69 5.06 -7.83
N GLU A 59 -12.40 4.89 -8.12
CA GLU A 59 -11.45 4.10 -7.33
C GLU A 59 -11.10 4.81 -6.01
N ASN A 60 -10.92 6.13 -6.03
CA ASN A 60 -10.69 6.92 -4.82
C ASN A 60 -11.90 6.93 -3.88
N LYS A 61 -13.14 6.92 -4.39
CA LYS A 61 -14.32 6.74 -3.53
C LYS A 61 -14.27 5.41 -2.78
N GLN A 62 -13.90 4.32 -3.45
CA GLN A 62 -13.72 3.02 -2.78
C GLN A 62 -12.57 3.06 -1.76
N ASN A 63 -11.42 3.62 -2.12
CA ASN A 63 -10.30 3.76 -1.18
C ASN A 63 -10.66 4.59 0.06
N ILE A 64 -11.39 5.69 -0.10
CA ILE A 64 -11.90 6.48 1.03
C ILE A 64 -12.84 5.66 1.90
N ILE A 65 -13.76 4.89 1.32
CA ILE A 65 -14.68 4.04 2.09
C ILE A 65 -13.90 2.98 2.88
N ILE A 66 -12.91 2.33 2.25
CA ILE A 66 -12.05 1.35 2.92
C ILE A 66 -11.28 2.00 4.07
N LEU A 67 -10.73 3.21 3.85
CA LEU A 67 -10.01 3.97 4.87
C LEU A 67 -10.94 4.33 6.06
N LEU A 68 -12.18 4.76 5.77
CA LEU A 68 -13.20 5.06 6.76
C LEU A 68 -13.57 3.82 7.60
N VAL A 69 -13.75 2.68 6.95
CA VAL A 69 -14.01 1.40 7.64
C VAL A 69 -12.82 1.01 8.51
N ALA A 70 -11.59 1.16 8.02
CA ALA A 70 -10.39 0.87 8.80
C ALA A 70 -10.27 1.78 10.04
N ILE A 71 -10.54 3.08 9.90
CA ILE A 71 -10.58 4.04 11.01
C ILE A 71 -11.66 3.65 12.02
N PHE A 72 -12.85 3.28 11.55
CA PHE A 72 -13.94 2.85 12.42
C PHE A 72 -13.59 1.60 13.24
N ILE A 73 -12.97 0.59 12.60
CA ILE A 73 -12.49 -0.63 13.26
C ILE A 73 -11.41 -0.28 14.31
N LEU A 74 -10.49 0.64 14.00
CA LEU A 74 -9.47 1.12 14.93
C LEU A 74 -10.08 1.80 16.15
N ILE A 75 -11.07 2.68 15.95
CA ILE A 75 -11.79 3.36 17.03
C ILE A 75 -12.51 2.34 17.91
N ILE A 76 -13.21 1.35 17.33
CA ILE A 76 -13.85 0.26 18.09
C ILE A 76 -12.80 -0.51 18.90
N LYS A 77 -11.68 -0.90 18.29
CA LYS A 77 -10.60 -1.60 18.99
C LYS A 77 -10.00 -0.80 20.14
N MET A 78 -9.94 0.53 20.02
CA MET A 78 -9.48 1.40 21.11
C MET A 78 -10.52 1.56 22.21
N LEU A 79 -11.82 1.57 21.89
CA LEU A 79 -12.92 1.68 22.85
C LEU A 79 -13.21 0.38 23.61
N PHE A 80 -12.95 -0.78 23.00
CA PHE A 80 -13.13 -2.12 23.59
C PHE A 80 -11.83 -2.72 24.15
N ARG A 81 -10.80 -1.89 24.37
CA ARG A 81 -9.58 -2.26 25.09
C ARG A 81 -9.64 -1.76 26.52
#